data_AF-A0A1D2MGL1-F1
#
_entry.id   AF-A0A1D2MGL1-F1
#
_cell.length_a   1.000
_cell.length_b   1.000
_cell.length_c   1.000
_cell.angle_alpha   90.00
_cell.angle_beta   90.00
_cell.angle_gamma   90.00
#
_symmetry.space_group_name_H-M   'P 1'
#
loop_
_entity.id
_entity.type
_entity.pdbx_description
1 polymer ?
#
loop_
_entity_poly.entity_id
_entity_poly.type
_entity_poly.pdbx_seq_one_letter_code
_entity_poly.pdbx_strand_id
1 'polypeptide(L)'
;MIRESTVSEVCQHAVLELLLCDSSSEATGIFDQAIEDVMILQTARYTIPRQPLPKSDKWFTEILPEVDENRFRQFMRVTRKDFAFILQQIENDKCFNGPNSNLQLTVQKQLAITLYKFGVDGSGSSVCNVAALFGVGDGGTVMKIMGRVIQAILMLQPKWITWPNTQERLKIRNFMSDKLPGCIGYIDGSHIPLDEAPIDDPESYFTRKQRYAIQIQAICDNEKRLRNIVVGFPGSVHDARVFSREWIAADSAYANSKYIVTPFKSNASLGTARQRKQFNRYFSGYRVNIECCFGKLKEVFQSLKGLRVRVDSSNGHKLACEWVRACCVLYNIIVPSLDYEMSECELADEEFDVGIDEDNLADEQQRNFVFNFVLSFLPTAIDLQLSFLPKPTVVQPSPSRTQTFPEEADFLLPEEFSPRSIFLAAERARLSVSRIEILLR
;
A
#
# COMPACT_ATOMS: atom_id res chain seq x y z
N MET A 1 20.30 -28.96 11.05
CA MET A 1 21.15 -27.87 11.57
C MET A 1 21.55 -28.03 13.03
N ILE A 2 20.84 -27.56 14.07
CA ILE A 2 21.39 -27.58 15.46
C ILE A 2 21.77 -29.00 15.92
N ARG A 3 20.94 -30.01 15.61
CA ARG A 3 21.25 -31.41 15.97
C ARG A 3 22.47 -31.97 15.24
N GLU A 4 22.63 -31.66 13.96
CA GLU A 4 23.77 -32.16 13.17
C GLU A 4 25.07 -31.48 13.61
N SER A 5 25.03 -30.18 13.94
CA SER A 5 26.22 -29.50 14.48
C SER A 5 26.59 -30.05 15.86
N THR A 6 25.61 -30.29 16.74
CA THR A 6 25.88 -30.82 18.09
C THR A 6 26.41 -32.26 18.02
N VAL A 7 25.87 -33.10 17.14
CA VAL A 7 26.40 -34.46 16.91
C VAL A 7 27.82 -34.40 16.36
N SER A 8 28.09 -33.48 15.43
CA SER A 8 29.43 -33.25 14.90
C SER A 8 30.41 -32.81 15.99
N GLU A 9 30.00 -31.92 16.90
CA GLU A 9 30.82 -31.46 18.03
C GLU A 9 31.14 -32.59 19.00
N VAL A 10 30.16 -33.43 19.37
CA VAL A 10 30.39 -34.61 20.22
C VAL A 10 31.37 -35.57 19.57
N CYS A 11 31.23 -35.83 18.26
CA CYS A 11 32.15 -36.69 17.53
C CYS A 11 33.57 -36.08 17.48
N GLN A 12 33.69 -34.76 17.27
CA GLN A 12 34.98 -34.07 17.25
C GLN A 12 35.67 -34.11 18.61
N HIS A 13 34.91 -33.94 19.71
CA HIS A 13 35.43 -34.04 21.06
C HIS A 13 35.94 -35.45 21.37
N ALA A 14 35.15 -36.47 21.04
CA ALA A 14 35.55 -37.87 21.23
C ALA A 14 36.82 -38.23 20.43
N VAL A 15 36.97 -37.71 19.20
CA VAL A 15 38.18 -37.90 18.40
C VAL A 15 39.39 -37.22 19.04
N LEU A 16 39.23 -36.02 19.59
CA LEU A 16 40.32 -35.33 20.30
C LEU A 16 40.75 -36.10 21.55
N GLU A 17 39.81 -36.63 22.34
CA GLU A 17 40.14 -37.45 23.51
C GLU A 17 40.82 -38.76 23.13
N LEU A 18 40.37 -39.42 22.05
CA LEU A 18 41.01 -40.63 21.51
C LEU A 18 42.45 -40.40 21.06
N LEU A 19 42.76 -39.21 20.52
CA LEU A 19 44.13 -38.85 20.11
C LEU A 19 45.06 -38.60 21.30
N LEU A 20 44.51 -38.29 22.47
CA LEU A 20 45.25 -38.01 23.71
C LEU A 20 45.32 -39.23 24.65
N CYS A 21 44.71 -40.34 24.25
CA CYS A 21 44.59 -41.54 25.07
C CYS A 21 45.87 -42.39 25.01
N ASP A 22 46.35 -42.83 26.19
CA ASP A 22 47.58 -43.62 26.32
C ASP A 22 47.33 -45.14 26.40
N SER A 23 46.07 -45.59 26.44
CA SER A 23 45.73 -47.02 26.60
C SER A 23 44.50 -47.48 25.83
N SER A 24 44.50 -48.73 25.34
CA SER A 24 43.37 -49.27 24.59
C SER A 24 42.08 -49.39 25.42
N SER A 25 42.19 -49.55 26.74
CA SER A 25 41.03 -49.63 27.65
C SER A 25 40.32 -48.29 27.77
N GLU A 26 41.08 -47.21 27.87
CA GLU A 26 40.56 -45.84 27.96
C GLU A 26 39.94 -45.40 26.62
N ALA A 27 40.58 -45.75 25.50
CA ALA A 27 40.02 -45.52 24.16
C ALA A 27 38.65 -46.19 23.97
N THR A 28 38.47 -47.40 24.51
CA THR A 28 37.18 -48.12 24.44
C THR A 28 36.10 -47.37 25.23
N GLY A 29 36.42 -46.89 26.44
CA GLY A 29 35.50 -46.11 27.26
C GLY A 29 35.06 -44.79 26.62
N ILE A 30 35.99 -44.07 25.98
CA ILE A 30 35.69 -42.84 25.22
C ILE A 30 34.75 -43.15 24.05
N PHE A 31 35.00 -44.25 23.34
CA PHE A 31 34.17 -44.66 22.20
C PHE A 31 32.74 -45.02 22.63
N ASP A 32 32.60 -45.79 23.72
CA ASP A 32 31.30 -46.19 24.26
C ASP A 32 30.50 -44.97 24.75
N GLN A 33 31.14 -44.03 25.45
CA GLN A 33 30.49 -42.79 25.90
C GLN A 33 30.02 -41.94 24.71
N ALA A 34 30.86 -41.79 23.68
CA ALA A 34 30.51 -41.02 22.49
C ALA A 34 29.33 -41.66 21.74
N ILE A 35 29.27 -42.99 21.64
CA ILE A 35 28.13 -43.70 21.06
C ILE A 35 26.87 -43.45 21.88
N GLU A 36 26.95 -43.56 23.21
CA GLU A 36 25.80 -43.31 24.09
C GLU A 36 25.28 -41.88 23.96
N ASP A 37 26.16 -40.88 23.95
CA ASP A 37 25.81 -39.48 23.77
C ASP A 37 25.16 -39.22 22.40
N VAL A 38 25.71 -39.80 21.33
CA VAL A 38 25.11 -39.70 19.99
C VAL A 38 23.74 -40.40 19.95
N MET A 39 23.60 -41.57 20.57
CA MET A 39 22.31 -42.26 20.67
C MET A 39 21.28 -41.44 21.45
N ILE A 40 21.67 -40.81 22.55
CA ILE A 40 20.82 -39.89 23.33
C ILE A 40 20.42 -38.70 22.45
N LEU A 41 21.35 -38.08 21.73
CA LEU A 41 21.03 -36.94 20.85
C LEU A 41 20.12 -37.31 19.67
N GLN A 42 20.23 -38.54 19.17
CA GLN A 42 19.37 -39.06 18.10
C GLN A 42 17.96 -39.42 18.60
N THR A 43 17.85 -40.01 19.78
CA THR A 43 16.57 -40.48 20.35
C THR A 43 15.82 -39.41 21.13
N ALA A 44 16.52 -38.58 21.91
CA ALA A 44 15.91 -37.60 22.79
C ALA A 44 15.53 -36.31 22.06
N ARG A 45 14.21 -36.09 21.94
CA ARG A 45 13.52 -34.80 21.71
C ARG A 45 14.33 -33.57 22.14
N TYR A 46 14.57 -33.58 23.45
CA TYR A 46 15.10 -32.51 24.25
C TYR A 46 15.98 -33.15 25.32
N THR A 47 17.13 -32.56 25.62
CA THR A 47 18.07 -33.02 26.66
C THR A 47 17.64 -32.64 28.07
N ILE A 48 16.64 -31.78 28.20
CA ILE A 48 16.10 -31.28 29.48
C ILE A 48 14.58 -31.55 29.51
N PRO A 49 14.03 -32.03 30.64
CA PRO A 49 12.58 -32.14 30.83
C PRO A 49 11.88 -30.81 30.58
N ARG A 50 10.91 -30.79 29.68
CA ARG A 50 10.08 -29.62 29.41
C ARG A 50 8.85 -29.66 30.32
N GLN A 51 8.75 -28.75 31.28
CA GLN A 51 7.49 -28.56 31.99
C GLN A 51 6.47 -27.91 31.05
N PRO A 52 5.28 -28.49 30.86
CA PRO A 52 4.24 -27.90 30.03
C PRO A 52 3.73 -26.62 30.69
N LEU A 53 3.94 -25.49 30.02
CA LEU A 53 3.35 -24.21 30.42
C LEU A 53 1.82 -24.27 30.21
N PRO A 54 1.00 -23.88 31.21
CA PRO A 54 -0.44 -23.73 31.03
C PRO A 54 -0.75 -22.75 29.91
N LYS A 55 -1.71 -23.11 29.05
CA LYS A 55 -2.15 -22.30 27.91
C LYS A 55 -3.66 -22.23 27.88
N SER A 56 -4.21 -21.06 27.58
CA SER A 56 -5.65 -20.85 27.44
C SER A 56 -6.00 -20.61 25.98
N ASP A 57 -6.97 -21.37 25.46
CA ASP A 57 -7.54 -21.12 24.13
C ASP A 57 -8.84 -20.30 24.19
N LYS A 58 -9.29 -19.95 25.40
CA LYS A 58 -10.61 -19.34 25.63
C LYS A 58 -10.79 -18.02 24.88
N TRP A 59 -9.73 -17.24 24.72
CA TRP A 59 -9.83 -15.98 23.99
C TRP A 59 -10.27 -16.21 22.53
N PHE A 60 -9.72 -17.21 21.86
CA PHE A 60 -10.08 -17.51 20.48
C PHE A 60 -11.43 -18.23 20.38
N THR A 61 -11.75 -19.15 21.30
CA THR A 61 -12.95 -19.99 21.20
C THR A 61 -14.20 -19.36 21.80
N GLU A 62 -14.08 -18.55 22.85
CA GLU A 62 -15.21 -17.98 23.60
C GLU A 62 -15.31 -16.46 23.44
N ILE A 63 -14.18 -15.74 23.38
CA ILE A 63 -14.20 -14.26 23.37
C ILE A 63 -14.33 -13.70 21.96
N LEU A 64 -13.44 -14.09 21.04
CA LEU A 64 -13.41 -13.56 19.67
C LEU A 64 -14.73 -13.77 18.87
N PRO A 65 -15.50 -14.85 19.06
CA PRO A 65 -16.81 -14.99 18.42
C PRO A 65 -17.85 -14.00 18.95
N GLU A 66 -17.79 -13.66 20.24
CA GLU A 66 -18.80 -12.85 20.94
C GLU A 66 -18.55 -11.33 20.84
N VAL A 67 -17.36 -10.89 20.43
CA VAL A 67 -17.10 -9.45 20.26
C VAL A 67 -17.91 -8.86 19.10
N ASP A 68 -18.27 -7.57 19.21
CA ASP A 68 -18.94 -6.84 18.14
C ASP A 68 -18.03 -6.67 16.90
N GLU A 69 -18.63 -6.28 15.77
CA GLU A 69 -17.93 -6.17 14.48
C GLU A 69 -16.77 -5.17 14.52
N ASN A 70 -16.90 -4.05 15.24
CA ASN A 70 -15.86 -3.04 15.33
C ASN A 70 -14.65 -3.58 16.10
N ARG A 71 -14.87 -4.26 17.23
CA ARG A 71 -13.80 -4.93 17.97
C ARG A 71 -13.18 -6.08 17.19
N PHE A 72 -13.98 -6.88 16.50
CA PHE A 72 -13.47 -7.94 15.63
C PHE A 72 -12.52 -7.36 14.58
N ARG A 73 -12.91 -6.26 13.94
CA ARG A 73 -12.07 -5.56 12.96
C ARG A 73 -10.83 -4.93 13.58
N GLN A 74 -10.89 -4.42 14.81
CA GLN A 74 -9.68 -3.94 15.49
C GLN A 74 -8.67 -5.08 15.71
N PHE A 75 -9.14 -6.27 16.07
CA PHE A 75 -8.28 -7.43 16.29
C PHE A 75 -7.78 -8.08 15.00
N MET A 76 -8.67 -8.30 14.03
CA MET A 76 -8.39 -9.07 12.81
C MET A 76 -8.05 -8.18 11.60
N ARG A 77 -8.27 -6.87 11.70
CA ARG A 77 -8.07 -5.86 10.63
C ARG A 77 -8.96 -6.04 9.40
N VAL A 78 -9.90 -6.97 9.46
CA VAL A 78 -10.87 -7.31 8.42
C VAL A 78 -12.24 -7.52 9.05
N THR A 79 -13.32 -7.40 8.27
CA THR A 79 -14.67 -7.73 8.74
C THR A 79 -14.83 -9.24 8.91
N ARG A 80 -15.84 -9.71 9.63
CA ARG A 80 -16.17 -11.14 9.74
C ARG A 80 -16.48 -11.76 8.37
N LYS A 81 -17.12 -10.98 7.49
CA LYS A 81 -17.41 -11.38 6.10
C LYS A 81 -16.12 -11.58 5.31
N ASP A 82 -15.21 -10.63 5.38
CA ASP A 82 -13.91 -10.71 4.70
C ASP A 82 -13.07 -11.87 5.28
N PHE A 83 -13.09 -12.06 6.60
CA PHE A 83 -12.41 -13.16 7.28
C PHE A 83 -12.91 -14.53 6.77
N ALA A 84 -14.22 -14.73 6.72
CA ALA A 84 -14.83 -15.96 6.23
C ALA A 84 -14.50 -16.19 4.74
N PHE A 85 -14.51 -15.12 3.94
CA PHE A 85 -14.13 -15.18 2.54
C PHE A 85 -12.66 -15.59 2.36
N ILE A 86 -11.73 -14.96 3.09
CA ILE A 86 -10.30 -15.31 3.04
C ILE A 86 -10.10 -16.77 3.47
N LEU A 87 -10.75 -17.20 4.54
CA LEU A 87 -10.68 -18.58 5.04
C LEU A 87 -11.09 -19.57 3.94
N GLN A 88 -12.22 -19.33 3.28
CA GLN A 88 -12.70 -20.18 2.19
C GLN A 88 -11.71 -20.25 1.01
N GLN A 89 -10.97 -19.17 0.73
CA GLN A 89 -9.98 -19.18 -0.35
C GLN A 89 -8.71 -19.99 -0.01
N ILE A 90 -8.37 -20.17 1.28
CA ILE A 90 -7.09 -20.79 1.68
C ILE A 90 -7.25 -22.18 2.34
N GLU A 91 -8.45 -22.55 2.80
CA GLU A 91 -8.67 -23.76 3.60
C GLU A 91 -8.22 -25.06 2.92
N ASN A 92 -8.30 -25.10 1.58
CA ASN A 92 -7.97 -26.27 0.77
C ASN A 92 -6.52 -26.27 0.26
N ASP A 93 -5.68 -25.33 0.71
CA ASP A 93 -4.28 -25.30 0.28
C ASP A 93 -3.51 -26.54 0.78
N LYS A 94 -2.53 -26.97 -0.02
CA LYS A 94 -1.69 -28.14 0.26
C LYS A 94 -0.81 -27.93 1.50
N CYS A 95 -0.50 -26.68 1.87
CA CYS A 95 0.27 -26.36 3.06
C CYS A 95 -0.45 -26.76 4.36
N PHE A 96 -1.79 -26.85 4.33
CA PHE A 96 -2.61 -27.31 5.45
C PHE A 96 -2.96 -28.80 5.35
N ASN A 97 -3.22 -29.31 4.14
CA ASN A 97 -3.79 -30.66 3.92
C ASN A 97 -2.81 -31.67 3.28
N GLY A 98 -1.51 -31.51 3.47
CA GLY A 98 -0.50 -32.40 2.88
C GLY A 98 -0.53 -33.85 3.42
N PRO A 99 -0.08 -34.85 2.65
CA PRO A 99 -0.06 -36.25 3.09
C PRO A 99 0.82 -36.53 4.32
N ASN A 100 1.81 -35.66 4.57
CA ASN A 100 2.69 -35.70 5.76
C ASN A 100 2.38 -34.59 6.77
N SER A 101 1.18 -34.01 6.74
CA SER A 101 0.80 -32.97 7.69
C SER A 101 0.61 -33.59 9.08
N ASN A 102 1.47 -33.22 10.03
CA ASN A 102 1.29 -33.53 11.45
C ASN A 102 -0.03 -32.94 11.96
N LEU A 103 -0.48 -33.32 13.16
CA LEU A 103 -1.60 -32.62 13.83
C LEU A 103 -1.36 -31.10 13.82
N GLN A 104 -2.24 -30.38 13.14
CA GLN A 104 -2.18 -28.93 12.96
C GLN A 104 -3.36 -28.26 13.66
N LEU A 105 -3.19 -26.97 13.99
CA LEU A 105 -4.32 -26.12 14.38
C LEU A 105 -5.26 -25.93 13.19
N THR A 106 -6.53 -25.67 13.48
CA THR A 106 -7.53 -25.35 12.45
C THR A 106 -7.05 -24.19 11.59
N VAL A 107 -7.34 -24.22 10.28
CA VAL A 107 -6.94 -23.14 9.35
C VAL A 107 -7.50 -21.80 9.81
N GLN A 108 -8.72 -21.80 10.37
CA GLN A 108 -9.35 -20.64 10.98
C GLN A 108 -8.47 -20.00 12.07
N LYS A 109 -7.95 -20.81 13.00
CA LYS A 109 -7.09 -20.31 14.08
C LYS A 109 -5.74 -19.84 13.54
N GLN A 110 -5.18 -20.56 12.57
CA GLN A 110 -3.94 -20.15 11.90
C GLN A 110 -4.08 -18.79 11.19
N LEU A 111 -5.20 -18.58 10.50
CA LEU A 111 -5.54 -17.32 9.85
C LEU A 111 -5.70 -16.19 10.87
N ALA A 112 -6.46 -16.43 11.96
CA ALA A 112 -6.67 -15.44 13.01
C ALA A 112 -5.36 -14.98 13.67
N ILE A 113 -4.45 -15.93 13.98
CA ILE A 113 -3.12 -15.62 14.52
C ILE A 113 -2.33 -14.74 13.55
N THR A 114 -2.36 -15.07 12.26
CA THR A 114 -1.60 -14.35 11.23
C THR A 114 -2.15 -12.94 11.01
N LEU A 115 -3.48 -12.78 10.90
CA LEU A 115 -4.13 -11.48 10.76
C LEU A 115 -3.90 -10.59 11.98
N TYR A 116 -4.01 -11.15 13.19
CA TYR A 116 -3.67 -10.44 14.42
C TYR A 116 -2.22 -9.95 14.38
N LYS A 117 -1.27 -10.81 13.98
CA LYS A 117 0.14 -10.41 13.86
C LYS A 117 0.35 -9.33 12.80
N PHE A 118 -0.36 -9.38 11.67
CA PHE A 118 -0.27 -8.34 10.65
C PHE A 118 -0.83 -7.00 11.13
N GLY A 119 -1.82 -7.04 12.01
CA GLY A 119 -2.51 -5.89 12.53
C GLY A 119 -1.88 -5.21 13.73
N VAL A 120 -0.76 -5.68 14.26
CA VAL A 120 -0.14 -5.12 15.47
C VAL A 120 1.31 -4.78 15.19
N ASP A 121 1.75 -3.62 15.69
CA ASP A 121 3.15 -3.19 15.72
C ASP A 121 3.71 -3.16 17.16
N GLY A 122 5.00 -2.86 17.30
CA GLY A 122 5.65 -2.73 18.60
C GLY A 122 5.56 -3.98 19.49
N SER A 123 5.47 -3.77 20.81
CA SER A 123 5.50 -4.84 21.82
C SER A 123 4.33 -5.83 21.72
N GLY A 124 3.16 -5.37 21.28
CA GLY A 124 1.99 -6.22 21.05
C GLY A 124 2.23 -7.28 19.97
N SER A 125 3.14 -7.00 19.02
CA SER A 125 3.50 -7.95 17.98
C SER A 125 4.49 -9.02 18.46
N SER A 126 4.95 -9.03 19.72
CA SER A 126 5.91 -10.05 20.16
C SER A 126 5.35 -11.47 20.02
N VAL A 127 6.20 -12.42 19.62
CA VAL A 127 5.80 -13.83 19.46
C VAL A 127 5.25 -14.40 20.76
N CYS A 128 5.83 -14.01 21.90
CA CYS A 128 5.37 -14.43 23.23
C CYS A 128 3.96 -13.93 23.54
N ASN A 129 3.65 -12.65 23.27
CA ASN A 129 2.32 -12.09 23.54
C ASN A 129 1.24 -12.75 22.67
N VAL A 130 1.51 -12.92 21.38
CA VAL A 130 0.59 -13.60 20.47
C VAL A 130 0.42 -15.08 20.87
N ALA A 131 1.51 -15.75 21.26
CA ALA A 131 1.44 -17.13 21.71
C ALA A 131 0.61 -17.29 22.99
N ALA A 132 0.76 -16.37 23.94
CA ALA A 132 -0.02 -16.34 25.17
C ALA A 132 -1.52 -16.08 24.91
N LEU A 133 -1.84 -15.12 24.04
CA LEU A 133 -3.22 -14.75 23.71
C LEU A 133 -4.01 -15.89 23.05
N PHE A 134 -3.37 -16.61 22.11
CA PHE A 134 -4.00 -17.70 21.35
C PHE A 134 -3.75 -19.10 21.94
N GLY A 135 -3.05 -19.19 23.07
CA GLY A 135 -2.74 -20.45 23.73
C GLY A 135 -1.86 -21.41 22.90
N VAL A 136 -0.87 -20.88 22.17
CA VAL A 136 0.03 -21.68 21.30
C VAL A 136 1.48 -21.71 21.82
N GLY A 137 2.38 -22.43 21.15
CA GLY A 137 3.81 -22.46 21.50
C GLY A 137 4.58 -21.22 21.05
N ASP A 138 5.25 -20.56 21.98
CA ASP A 138 6.14 -19.42 21.78
C ASP A 138 7.49 -19.80 21.11
N GLY A 139 7.95 -21.05 21.28
CA GLY A 139 9.16 -21.61 20.65
C GLY A 139 9.09 -21.87 19.14
N GLY A 140 8.53 -20.93 18.36
CA GLY A 140 8.52 -20.96 16.89
C GLY A 140 7.21 -21.45 16.24
N THR A 141 6.17 -21.78 17.01
CA THR A 141 4.88 -22.22 16.44
C THR A 141 4.21 -21.10 15.65
N VAL A 142 4.21 -19.88 16.19
CA VAL A 142 3.61 -18.69 15.55
C VAL A 142 4.25 -18.45 14.18
N MET A 143 5.58 -18.45 14.09
CA MET A 143 6.29 -18.24 12.82
C MET A 143 5.99 -19.33 11.79
N LYS A 144 5.87 -20.60 12.21
CA LYS A 144 5.46 -21.71 11.32
C LYS A 144 4.02 -21.56 10.82
N ILE A 145 3.12 -21.11 11.69
CA ILE A 145 1.73 -20.81 11.33
C ILE A 145 1.70 -19.70 10.29
N MET A 146 2.40 -18.60 10.55
CA MET A 146 2.48 -17.47 9.63
C MET A 146 3.06 -17.87 8.28
N GLY A 147 4.15 -18.66 8.25
CA GLY A 147 4.75 -19.13 7.00
C GLY A 147 3.74 -19.90 6.12
N ARG A 148 2.94 -20.80 6.71
CA ARG A 148 1.90 -21.53 5.96
C ARG A 148 0.80 -20.62 5.44
N VAL A 149 0.30 -19.71 6.28
CA VAL A 149 -0.78 -18.79 5.91
C VAL A 149 -0.30 -17.78 4.87
N ILE A 150 0.90 -17.21 5.02
CA ILE A 150 1.53 -16.34 4.02
C ILE A 150 1.64 -17.09 2.69
N GLN A 151 2.16 -18.31 2.69
CA GLN A 151 2.27 -19.11 1.48
C GLN A 151 0.90 -19.30 0.79
N ALA A 152 -0.14 -19.68 1.54
CA ALA A 152 -1.49 -19.86 1.00
C ALA A 152 -2.08 -18.55 0.46
N ILE A 153 -1.86 -17.41 1.14
CA ILE A 153 -2.30 -16.09 0.66
C ILE A 153 -1.56 -15.71 -0.63
N LEU A 154 -0.25 -15.96 -0.72
CA LEU A 154 0.54 -15.63 -1.90
C LEU A 154 0.11 -16.43 -3.14
N MET A 155 -0.45 -17.63 -2.97
CA MET A 155 -1.08 -18.38 -4.07
C MET A 155 -2.28 -17.64 -4.68
N LEU A 156 -2.91 -16.73 -3.92
CA LEU A 156 -4.00 -15.88 -4.40
C LEU A 156 -3.49 -14.62 -5.13
N GLN A 157 -2.20 -14.29 -5.03
CA GLN A 157 -1.65 -13.05 -5.63
C GLN A 157 -1.96 -12.91 -7.12
N PRO A 158 -1.81 -13.93 -7.99
CA PRO A 158 -2.11 -13.80 -9.42
C PRO A 158 -3.59 -13.55 -9.73
N LYS A 159 -4.48 -13.75 -8.76
CA LYS A 159 -5.92 -13.44 -8.88
C LYS A 159 -6.23 -12.01 -8.43
N TRP A 160 -5.61 -11.57 -7.34
CA TRP A 160 -5.95 -10.29 -6.69
C TRP A 160 -5.09 -9.11 -7.07
N ILE A 161 -3.84 -9.34 -7.50
CA ILE A 161 -2.93 -8.30 -7.97
C ILE A 161 -2.65 -8.59 -9.44
N THR A 162 -3.51 -8.04 -10.29
CA THR A 162 -3.44 -8.22 -11.74
C THR A 162 -3.47 -6.88 -12.45
N TRP A 163 -2.78 -6.83 -13.59
CA TRP A 163 -2.89 -5.71 -14.49
C TRP A 163 -4.32 -5.62 -15.04
N PRO A 164 -4.94 -4.43 -15.08
CA PRO A 164 -6.33 -4.30 -15.50
C PRO A 164 -6.55 -4.82 -16.92
N ASN A 165 -7.62 -5.59 -17.09
CA ASN A 165 -8.00 -6.08 -18.40
C ASN A 165 -8.53 -4.94 -19.29
N THR A 166 -8.81 -5.22 -20.58
CA THR A 166 -9.27 -4.19 -21.53
C THR A 166 -10.53 -3.45 -21.06
N GLN A 167 -11.48 -4.16 -20.44
CA GLN A 167 -12.72 -3.53 -19.96
C GLN A 167 -12.47 -2.65 -18.73
N GLU A 168 -11.66 -3.12 -17.78
CA GLU A 168 -11.26 -2.32 -16.63
C GLU A 168 -10.47 -1.08 -17.04
N ARG A 169 -9.53 -1.22 -17.98
CA ARG A 169 -8.77 -0.08 -18.52
C ARG A 169 -9.68 0.96 -19.17
N LEU A 170 -10.71 0.54 -19.89
CA LEU A 170 -11.71 1.47 -20.44
C LEU A 170 -12.47 2.21 -19.34
N LYS A 171 -12.85 1.53 -18.25
CA LYS A 171 -13.50 2.18 -17.09
C LYS A 171 -12.60 3.21 -16.44
N ILE A 172 -11.36 2.85 -16.12
CA ILE A 172 -10.36 3.74 -15.52
C ILE A 172 -10.12 4.93 -16.44
N ARG A 173 -9.90 4.68 -17.74
CA ARG A 173 -9.68 5.72 -18.74
C ARG A 173 -10.84 6.70 -18.84
N ASN A 174 -12.08 6.19 -18.86
CA ASN A 174 -13.27 7.04 -18.93
C ASN A 174 -13.40 7.89 -17.67
N PHE A 175 -13.15 7.31 -16.49
CA PHE A 175 -13.15 8.03 -15.22
C PHE A 175 -12.05 9.11 -15.11
N MET A 176 -10.92 8.90 -15.80
CA MET A 176 -9.79 9.82 -15.82
C MET A 176 -9.80 10.77 -17.04
N SER A 177 -10.78 10.65 -17.94
CA SER A 177 -10.78 11.34 -19.24
C SER A 177 -10.83 12.87 -19.13
N ASP A 178 -11.50 13.38 -18.12
CA ASP A 178 -11.65 14.79 -17.76
C ASP A 178 -10.52 15.30 -16.84
N LYS A 179 -9.64 14.41 -16.38
CA LYS A 179 -8.63 14.68 -15.35
C LYS A 179 -7.21 14.51 -15.89
N LEU A 180 -6.84 13.26 -16.16
CA LEU A 180 -5.57 12.86 -16.77
C LEU A 180 -5.86 11.84 -17.88
N PRO A 181 -6.13 12.30 -19.11
CA PRO A 181 -6.60 11.43 -20.18
C PRO A 181 -5.57 10.34 -20.53
N GLY A 182 -6.02 9.08 -20.51
CA GLY A 182 -5.18 7.92 -20.79
C GLY A 182 -4.35 7.42 -19.59
N CYS A 183 -4.43 8.08 -18.44
CA CYS A 183 -3.83 7.59 -17.20
C CYS A 183 -4.60 6.36 -16.70
N ILE A 184 -3.89 5.26 -16.47
CA ILE A 184 -4.45 4.00 -15.98
C ILE A 184 -3.96 3.58 -14.59
N GLY A 185 -3.07 4.38 -13.99
CA GLY A 185 -2.58 4.11 -12.64
C GLY A 185 -1.45 5.05 -12.21
N TYR A 186 -1.06 4.90 -10.95
CA TYR A 186 -0.07 5.71 -10.25
C TYR A 186 1.01 4.78 -9.70
N ILE A 187 2.29 5.04 -10.00
CA ILE A 187 3.42 4.26 -9.51
C ILE A 187 4.25 5.07 -8.52
N ASP A 188 4.60 4.42 -7.41
CA ASP A 188 5.57 4.97 -6.48
C ASP A 188 6.23 3.88 -5.61
N GLY A 189 7.33 4.26 -4.97
CA GLY A 189 8.02 3.49 -3.96
C GLY A 189 7.60 3.88 -2.54
N SER A 190 7.57 2.91 -1.63
CA SER A 190 7.46 3.14 -0.19
C SER A 190 8.51 2.33 0.55
N HIS A 191 8.86 2.79 1.74
CA HIS A 191 9.78 2.08 2.64
C HIS A 191 8.97 1.39 3.75
N ILE A 192 9.23 0.10 3.97
CA ILE A 192 8.72 -0.69 5.08
C ILE A 192 9.82 -0.78 6.14
N PRO A 193 9.75 -0.01 7.23
CA PRO A 193 10.79 -0.01 8.25
C PRO A 193 10.90 -1.38 8.93
N LEU A 194 12.14 -1.77 9.24
CA LEU A 194 12.47 -2.93 10.07
C LEU A 194 12.61 -2.49 11.53
N ASP A 195 12.11 -3.31 12.45
CA ASP A 195 12.21 -3.04 13.90
C ASP A 195 13.64 -3.25 14.44
N GLU A 196 14.39 -4.14 13.80
CA GLU A 196 15.79 -4.46 14.11
C GLU A 196 16.67 -4.22 12.89
N ALA A 197 17.94 -3.87 13.12
CA ALA A 197 18.95 -3.86 12.06
C ALA A 197 19.12 -5.28 11.48
N PRO A 198 19.21 -5.45 10.16
CA PRO A 198 19.63 -6.71 9.56
C PRO A 198 20.99 -7.13 10.12
N ILE A 199 21.17 -8.44 10.32
CA ILE A 199 22.47 -8.99 10.76
C ILE A 199 23.41 -9.10 9.57
N ASP A 200 22.86 -9.47 8.41
CA ASP A 200 23.58 -9.61 7.15
C ASP A 200 23.38 -8.34 6.30
N ASP A 201 24.50 -7.76 5.85
CA ASP A 201 24.57 -6.55 5.02
C ASP A 201 23.61 -5.39 5.44
N PRO A 202 23.73 -4.86 6.67
CA PRO A 202 22.84 -3.81 7.18
C PRO A 202 22.87 -2.52 6.35
N GLU A 203 23.99 -2.21 5.69
CA GLU A 203 24.18 -1.00 4.89
C GLU A 203 23.20 -0.95 3.70
N SER A 204 22.94 -2.10 3.05
CA SER A 204 21.99 -2.20 1.94
C SER A 204 20.53 -1.91 2.32
N TYR A 205 20.19 -1.98 3.60
CA TYR A 205 18.84 -1.68 4.11
C TYR A 205 18.75 -0.29 4.73
N PHE A 206 19.86 0.41 4.87
CA PHE A 206 19.90 1.69 5.55
C PHE A 206 19.47 2.82 4.60
N THR A 207 18.33 3.44 4.91
CA THR A 207 17.74 4.47 4.06
C THR A 207 18.31 5.85 4.34
N ARG A 208 18.16 6.79 3.39
CA ARG A 208 18.49 8.21 3.58
C ARG A 208 17.78 8.84 4.80
N LYS A 209 16.65 8.28 5.22
CA LYS A 209 15.90 8.68 6.42
C LYS A 209 16.49 8.10 7.72
N GLN A 210 17.74 7.63 7.71
CA GLN A 210 18.48 7.11 8.87
C GLN A 210 17.75 5.97 9.60
N ARG A 211 17.12 5.08 8.83
CA ARG A 211 16.38 3.91 9.34
C ARG A 211 16.56 2.72 8.42
N TYR A 212 16.56 1.51 8.99
CA TYR A 212 16.54 0.26 8.23
C TYR A 212 15.16 0.01 7.64
N ALA A 213 15.08 -0.30 6.35
CA ALA A 213 13.80 -0.59 5.70
C ALA A 213 13.96 -1.48 4.45
N ILE A 214 12.89 -2.18 4.12
CA ILE A 214 12.71 -2.86 2.84
C ILE A 214 11.93 -1.95 1.90
N GLN A 215 12.38 -1.83 0.65
CA GLN A 215 11.66 -1.08 -0.37
C GLN A 215 10.52 -1.92 -0.97
N ILE A 216 9.36 -1.29 -1.11
CA ILE A 216 8.25 -1.76 -1.94
C ILE A 216 8.01 -0.73 -3.04
N GLN A 217 7.76 -1.18 -4.26
CA GLN A 217 7.22 -0.37 -5.34
C GLN A 217 5.87 -0.95 -5.74
N ALA A 218 4.89 -0.08 -5.97
CA ALA A 218 3.57 -0.52 -6.38
C ALA A 218 2.94 0.42 -7.40
N ILE A 219 2.04 -0.14 -8.19
CA ILE A 219 1.14 0.59 -9.07
C ILE A 219 -0.26 0.45 -8.50
N CYS A 220 -0.97 1.56 -8.27
CA CYS A 220 -2.39 1.54 -7.91
C CYS A 220 -3.26 2.18 -8.98
N ASP A 221 -4.54 1.81 -9.03
CA ASP A 221 -5.53 2.48 -9.87
C ASP A 221 -6.23 3.65 -9.13
N ASN A 222 -7.21 4.27 -9.79
CA ASN A 222 -8.03 5.34 -9.22
C ASN A 222 -8.88 4.90 -8.01
N GLU A 223 -9.14 3.59 -7.87
CA GLU A 223 -9.82 2.98 -6.71
C GLU A 223 -8.82 2.51 -5.64
N LYS A 224 -7.56 2.94 -5.72
CA LYS A 224 -6.48 2.58 -4.78
C LYS A 224 -6.24 1.08 -4.67
N ARG A 225 -6.62 0.28 -5.68
CA ARG A 225 -6.29 -1.15 -5.74
C ARG A 225 -4.91 -1.34 -6.31
N LEU A 226 -4.13 -2.23 -5.72
CA LEU A 226 -2.77 -2.55 -6.19
C LEU A 226 -2.86 -3.38 -7.48
N ARG A 227 -2.33 -2.87 -8.59
CA ARG A 227 -2.31 -3.55 -9.90
C ARG A 227 -0.98 -4.25 -10.18
N ASN A 228 0.09 -3.79 -9.55
CA ASN A 228 1.40 -4.42 -9.60
C ASN A 228 2.18 -4.11 -8.32
N ILE A 229 2.99 -5.05 -7.83
CA ILE A 229 3.88 -4.85 -6.69
C ILE A 229 5.24 -5.51 -6.93
N VAL A 230 6.30 -4.86 -6.45
CA VAL A 230 7.67 -5.36 -6.40
C VAL A 230 8.21 -5.06 -5.00
N VAL A 231 8.79 -6.06 -4.33
CA VAL A 231 9.28 -5.93 -2.94
C VAL A 231 10.69 -6.49 -2.85
N GLY A 232 11.58 -5.80 -2.14
CA GLY A 232 12.90 -6.32 -1.75
C GLY A 232 14.05 -6.06 -2.72
N PHE A 233 13.77 -5.76 -4.00
CA PHE A 233 14.80 -5.40 -4.98
C PHE A 233 14.48 -4.03 -5.62
N PRO A 234 15.39 -3.05 -5.56
CA PRO A 234 15.29 -1.88 -6.41
C PRO A 234 15.47 -2.30 -7.88
N GLY A 235 14.52 -1.92 -8.74
CA GLY A 235 14.77 -1.86 -10.19
C GLY A 235 14.29 -3.03 -11.06
N SER A 236 13.50 -3.99 -10.56
CA SER A 236 12.85 -4.99 -11.44
C SER A 236 11.39 -4.65 -11.68
N VAL A 237 11.13 -3.63 -12.50
CA VAL A 237 9.83 -3.46 -13.15
C VAL A 237 9.81 -4.46 -14.31
N HIS A 238 9.07 -5.56 -14.18
CA HIS A 238 8.78 -6.38 -15.36
C HIS A 238 7.99 -5.54 -16.36
N ASP A 239 8.39 -5.56 -17.63
CA ASP A 239 7.72 -4.88 -18.74
C ASP A 239 6.21 -5.15 -18.73
N ALA A 240 5.45 -4.25 -18.12
CA ALA A 240 4.03 -4.19 -18.33
C ALA A 240 3.85 -3.83 -19.80
N ARG A 241 3.15 -4.68 -20.56
CA ARG A 241 2.76 -4.39 -21.94
C ARG A 241 1.73 -3.27 -21.91
N VAL A 242 2.20 -2.04 -21.76
CA VAL A 242 1.35 -0.85 -21.81
C VAL A 242 1.02 -0.59 -23.27
N PHE A 243 -0.27 -0.44 -23.56
CA PHE A 243 -0.77 -0.31 -24.92
C PHE A 243 -0.52 1.10 -25.46
N SER A 244 -0.63 1.29 -26.77
CA SER A 244 -0.09 2.45 -27.49
C SER A 244 -0.67 3.83 -27.15
N ARG A 245 -1.57 3.96 -26.17
CA ARG A 245 -2.22 5.22 -25.73
C ARG A 245 -2.46 5.31 -24.22
N GLU A 246 -1.95 4.35 -23.45
CA GLU A 246 -2.15 4.30 -22.00
C GLU A 246 -0.82 4.59 -21.31
N TRP A 247 -0.88 5.17 -20.12
CA TRP A 247 0.31 5.52 -19.36
C TRP A 247 0.02 5.55 -17.85
N ILE A 248 1.07 5.50 -17.05
CA ILE A 248 1.00 5.63 -15.58
C ILE A 248 1.70 6.91 -15.11
N ALA A 249 1.16 7.53 -14.08
CA ALA A 249 1.74 8.70 -13.45
C ALA A 249 2.80 8.29 -12.43
N ALA A 250 4.00 8.87 -12.49
CA ALA A 250 5.12 8.54 -11.63
C ALA A 250 5.80 9.79 -11.04
N ASP A 251 6.68 9.56 -10.06
CA ASP A 251 7.50 10.63 -9.49
C ASP A 251 8.59 11.14 -10.43
N SER A 252 9.09 12.34 -10.13
CA SER A 252 10.26 12.96 -10.75
C SER A 252 11.52 12.08 -10.70
N ALA A 253 11.61 11.14 -9.75
CA ALA A 253 12.67 10.15 -9.65
C ALA A 253 12.62 9.08 -10.76
N TYR A 254 11.49 8.95 -11.47
CA TYR A 254 11.35 8.03 -12.60
C TYR A 254 11.72 8.72 -13.92
N ALA A 255 12.22 7.93 -14.87
CA ALA A 255 12.42 8.39 -16.23
C ALA A 255 11.07 8.59 -16.92
N ASN A 256 10.88 9.75 -17.56
CA ASN A 256 9.73 9.98 -18.41
C ASN A 256 9.84 9.10 -19.67
N SER A 257 8.75 8.44 -20.04
CA SER A 257 8.68 7.60 -21.24
C SER A 257 7.31 7.69 -21.90
N LYS A 258 7.13 7.01 -23.02
CA LYS A 258 5.82 6.85 -23.67
C LYS A 258 4.74 6.31 -22.73
N TYR A 259 5.12 5.49 -21.76
CA TYR A 259 4.21 4.79 -20.85
C TYR A 259 4.23 5.33 -19.43
N ILE A 260 5.16 6.24 -19.11
CA ILE A 260 5.32 6.83 -17.78
C ILE A 260 5.43 8.34 -17.93
N VAL A 261 4.50 9.08 -17.33
CA VAL A 261 4.55 10.54 -17.28
C VAL A 261 5.04 10.98 -15.91
N THR A 262 5.98 11.92 -15.89
CA THR A 262 6.53 12.52 -14.67
C THR A 262 6.37 14.04 -14.69
N PRO A 263 6.35 14.70 -13.51
CA PRO A 263 6.31 16.17 -13.44
C PRO A 263 7.53 16.81 -14.12
N PHE A 264 7.39 18.06 -14.55
CA PHE A 264 8.48 18.79 -15.17
C PHE A 264 9.56 19.15 -14.13
N LYS A 265 10.83 18.94 -14.50
CA LYS A 265 12.00 19.42 -13.75
C LYS A 265 12.18 20.94 -13.97
N SER A 266 12.99 21.59 -13.13
CA SER A 266 13.23 23.04 -13.15
C SER A 266 13.84 23.54 -14.47
N ASN A 267 14.69 22.72 -15.10
CA ASN A 267 15.38 22.98 -16.36
C ASN A 267 14.53 22.72 -17.63
N ALA A 268 13.28 22.28 -17.49
CA ALA A 268 12.43 22.00 -18.65
C ALA A 268 12.13 23.26 -19.47
N SER A 269 12.18 23.13 -20.80
CA SER A 269 12.01 24.24 -21.75
C SER A 269 10.56 24.46 -22.21
N LEU A 270 9.67 23.47 -22.05
CA LEU A 270 8.29 23.57 -22.49
C LEU A 270 7.45 24.53 -21.63
N GLY A 271 6.74 25.45 -22.28
CA GLY A 271 5.85 26.42 -21.65
C GLY A 271 6.59 27.40 -20.72
N THR A 272 5.82 28.20 -19.98
CA THR A 272 6.38 29.10 -18.96
C THR A 272 6.63 28.37 -17.64
N ALA A 273 7.55 28.85 -16.81
CA ALA A 273 7.80 28.31 -15.47
C ALA A 273 6.53 28.27 -14.60
N ARG A 274 5.65 29.27 -14.74
CA ARG A 274 4.35 29.31 -14.05
C ARG A 274 3.42 28.19 -14.49
N GLN A 275 3.30 27.95 -15.80
CA GLN A 275 2.47 26.86 -16.33
C GLN A 275 2.99 25.49 -15.90
N ARG A 276 4.31 25.27 -15.92
CA ARG A 276 4.92 24.03 -15.42
C ARG A 276 4.62 23.82 -13.93
N LYS A 277 4.71 24.87 -13.11
CA LYS A 277 4.37 24.79 -11.68
C LYS A 277 2.89 24.46 -11.46
N GLN A 278 1.98 25.04 -12.24
CA GLN A 278 0.55 24.73 -12.17
C GLN A 278 0.26 23.28 -12.57
N PHE A 279 0.85 22.82 -13.68
CA PHE A 279 0.75 21.42 -14.10
C PHE A 279 1.28 20.46 -13.03
N ASN A 280 2.48 20.70 -12.50
CA ASN A 280 3.07 19.84 -11.47
C ASN A 280 2.17 19.76 -10.24
N ARG A 281 1.59 20.88 -9.78
CA ARG A 281 0.64 20.88 -8.67
C ARG A 281 -0.60 20.04 -8.97
N TYR A 282 -1.19 20.21 -10.15
CA TYR A 282 -2.34 19.43 -10.59
C TYR A 282 -2.02 17.94 -10.68
N PHE A 283 -0.87 17.60 -11.27
CA PHE A 283 -0.39 16.23 -11.45
C PHE A 283 -0.10 15.54 -10.12
N SER A 284 0.57 16.23 -9.18
CA SER A 284 0.82 15.73 -7.83
C SER A 284 -0.49 15.41 -7.10
N GLY A 285 -1.53 16.24 -7.24
CA GLY A 285 -2.84 15.99 -6.62
C GLY A 285 -3.47 14.64 -6.98
N TYR A 286 -3.21 14.12 -8.18
CA TYR A 286 -3.65 12.77 -8.56
C TYR A 286 -2.70 11.67 -8.11
N ARG A 287 -1.39 11.95 -8.13
CA ARG A 287 -0.39 11.00 -7.64
C ARG A 287 -0.58 10.64 -6.19
N VAL A 288 -1.08 11.55 -5.35
CA VAL A 288 -1.40 11.28 -3.94
C VAL A 288 -2.26 10.01 -3.75
N ASN A 289 -3.00 9.54 -4.76
CA ASN A 289 -3.68 8.24 -4.70
C ASN A 289 -2.77 7.05 -4.36
N ILE A 290 -1.53 6.98 -4.84
CA ILE A 290 -0.60 5.89 -4.49
C ILE A 290 -0.10 6.02 -3.05
N GLU A 291 0.16 7.24 -2.61
CA GLU A 291 0.56 7.54 -1.24
C GLU A 291 -0.57 7.20 -0.25
N CYS A 292 -1.82 7.58 -0.57
CA CYS A 292 -3.00 7.16 0.18
C CYS A 292 -3.17 5.64 0.20
N CYS A 293 -2.90 4.95 -0.91
CA CYS A 293 -2.95 3.50 -0.98
C CYS A 293 -1.94 2.87 0.00
N PHE A 294 -0.68 3.33 0.00
CA PHE A 294 0.32 2.89 0.97
C PHE A 294 -0.06 3.24 2.41
N GLY A 295 -0.63 4.43 2.64
CA GLY A 295 -1.14 4.86 3.95
C GLY A 295 -2.21 3.90 4.46
N LYS A 296 -3.28 3.67 3.68
CA LYS A 296 -4.35 2.72 4.03
C LYS A 296 -3.80 1.31 4.27
N LEU A 297 -2.90 0.83 3.41
CA LEU A 297 -2.26 -0.48 3.56
C LEU A 297 -1.55 -0.61 4.91
N LYS A 298 -0.77 0.39 5.31
CA LYS A 298 -0.04 0.42 6.59
C LYS A 298 -0.94 0.65 7.80
N GLU A 299 -2.04 1.39 7.65
CA GLU A 299 -3.02 1.58 8.73
C GLU A 299 -3.78 0.28 9.05
N VAL A 300 -4.16 -0.47 8.02
CA VAL A 300 -4.80 -1.76 8.19
C VAL A 300 -3.80 -2.80 8.72
N PHE A 301 -2.65 -2.92 8.08
CA PHE A 301 -1.61 -3.89 8.48
C PHE A 301 -0.46 -3.16 9.17
N GLN A 302 -0.67 -2.82 10.44
CA GLN A 302 0.25 -2.03 11.25
C GLN A 302 1.64 -2.66 11.39
N SER A 303 1.77 -3.98 11.24
CA SER A 303 3.09 -4.65 11.15
C SER A 303 4.01 -4.05 10.07
N LEU A 304 3.47 -3.39 9.05
CA LEU A 304 4.22 -2.69 8.01
C LEU A 304 4.78 -1.32 8.46
N LYS A 305 4.41 -0.82 9.65
CA LYS A 305 4.97 0.39 10.28
C LYS A 305 6.24 0.10 11.09
N GLY A 306 6.53 -1.18 11.36
CA GLY A 306 7.71 -1.65 12.08
C GLY A 306 7.77 -3.18 12.00
N LEU A 307 8.35 -3.69 10.91
CA LEU A 307 8.29 -5.10 10.59
C LEU A 307 9.22 -5.89 11.51
N ARG A 308 8.62 -6.72 12.38
CA ARG A 308 9.33 -7.60 13.32
C ARG A 308 9.68 -8.94 12.70
N VAL A 309 10.64 -8.91 11.78
CA VAL A 309 11.26 -10.08 11.18
C VAL A 309 12.76 -9.93 11.30
N ARG A 310 13.43 -10.96 11.84
CA ARG A 310 14.88 -11.00 11.88
C ARG A 310 15.41 -11.29 10.47
N VAL A 311 16.15 -10.34 9.90
CA VAL A 311 16.84 -10.49 8.62
C VAL A 311 18.28 -10.93 8.91
N ASP A 312 18.46 -12.22 9.14
CA ASP A 312 19.76 -12.84 9.46
C ASP A 312 20.35 -13.66 8.30
N SER A 313 19.59 -13.80 7.22
CA SER A 313 19.87 -14.66 6.10
C SER A 313 18.97 -14.30 4.92
N SER A 314 19.26 -14.88 3.75
CA SER A 314 18.38 -14.81 2.57
C SER A 314 16.96 -15.30 2.87
N ASN A 315 16.79 -16.28 3.77
CA ASN A 315 15.49 -16.75 4.21
C ASN A 315 14.74 -15.72 5.06
N GLY A 316 15.43 -15.00 5.94
CA GLY A 316 14.87 -13.89 6.72
C GLY A 316 14.40 -12.74 5.82
N HIS A 317 15.22 -12.35 4.84
CA HIS A 317 14.85 -11.37 3.82
C HIS A 317 13.62 -11.83 3.01
N LYS A 318 13.64 -13.07 2.54
CA LYS A 318 12.53 -13.66 1.78
C LYS A 318 11.23 -13.64 2.57
N LEU A 319 11.26 -14.04 3.85
CA LEU A 319 10.10 -14.01 4.72
C LEU A 319 9.55 -12.59 4.89
N ALA A 320 10.43 -11.59 5.06
CA ALA A 320 10.02 -10.20 5.16
C ALA A 320 9.32 -9.71 3.87
N CYS A 321 9.86 -10.06 2.70
CA CYS A 321 9.24 -9.74 1.41
C CYS A 321 7.89 -10.45 1.21
N GLU A 322 7.81 -11.74 1.54
CA GLU A 322 6.58 -12.54 1.46
C GLU A 322 5.49 -12.02 2.41
N TRP A 323 5.87 -11.57 3.61
CA TRP A 323 4.97 -10.92 4.56
C TRP A 323 4.36 -9.65 3.97
N VAL A 324 5.18 -8.74 3.45
CA VAL A 324 4.72 -7.50 2.81
C VAL A 324 3.79 -7.80 1.64
N ARG A 325 4.15 -8.76 0.78
CA ARG A 325 3.31 -9.19 -0.35
C ARG A 325 1.98 -9.78 0.11
N ALA A 326 1.96 -10.59 1.16
CA ALA A 326 0.72 -11.14 1.71
C ALA A 326 -0.21 -10.03 2.22
N CYS A 327 0.32 -9.02 2.91
CA CYS A 327 -0.46 -7.84 3.30
C CYS A 327 -1.05 -7.10 2.08
N CYS A 328 -0.29 -6.98 0.98
CA CYS A 328 -0.78 -6.36 -0.26
C CYS A 328 -1.94 -7.16 -0.90
N VAL A 329 -1.84 -8.50 -0.91
CA VAL A 329 -2.91 -9.37 -1.42
C VAL A 329 -4.17 -9.23 -0.58
N LEU A 330 -4.02 -9.30 0.75
CA LEU A 330 -5.13 -9.12 1.68
C LEU A 330 -5.77 -7.73 1.55
N TYR A 331 -4.96 -6.68 1.39
CA TYR A 331 -5.45 -5.33 1.17
C TYR A 331 -6.37 -5.26 -0.05
N ASN A 332 -5.95 -5.80 -1.20
CA ASN A 332 -6.80 -5.82 -2.40
C ASN A 332 -8.11 -6.61 -2.22
N ILE A 333 -8.11 -7.64 -1.38
CA ILE A 333 -9.34 -8.39 -1.04
C ILE A 333 -10.33 -7.48 -0.30
N ILE A 334 -9.84 -6.63 0.61
CA ILE A 334 -10.69 -5.86 1.54
C ILE A 334 -10.91 -4.40 1.13
N VAL A 335 -10.16 -3.84 0.17
CA VAL A 335 -10.34 -2.45 -0.32
C VAL A 335 -11.80 -2.11 -0.61
N PRO A 336 -12.59 -2.96 -1.31
CA PRO A 336 -14.01 -2.68 -1.55
C PRO A 336 -14.83 -2.47 -0.25
N SER A 337 -14.48 -3.20 0.81
CA SER A 337 -15.10 -3.06 2.13
C SER A 337 -14.62 -1.82 2.89
N LEU A 338 -13.35 -1.41 2.69
CA LEU A 338 -12.77 -0.22 3.32
C LEU A 338 -13.34 1.08 2.75
N ASP A 339 -13.53 1.16 1.44
CA ASP A 339 -13.98 2.38 0.76
C ASP A 339 -15.47 2.71 1.01
N TYR A 340 -16.28 1.71 1.39
CA TYR A 340 -17.67 1.93 1.81
C TYR A 340 -17.78 2.73 3.11
N GLU A 341 -16.74 2.71 3.96
CA GLU A 341 -16.81 3.26 5.32
C GLU A 341 -15.94 4.52 5.53
N MET A 342 -14.98 4.79 4.65
CA MET A 342 -14.00 5.90 4.77
C MET A 342 -14.39 7.17 3.99
N SER A 343 -15.68 7.50 3.90
CA SER A 343 -16.18 8.69 3.17
C SER A 343 -15.71 10.05 3.73
N GLU A 344 -14.97 10.09 4.84
CA GLU A 344 -14.46 11.33 5.44
C GLU A 344 -13.02 11.10 5.90
N CYS A 345 -12.03 11.67 5.20
CA CYS A 345 -10.77 12.16 5.77
C CYS A 345 -9.87 12.73 4.66
N GLU A 346 -9.51 14.00 4.83
CA GLU A 346 -8.72 14.83 3.91
C GLU A 346 -7.22 14.52 3.93
N LEU A 347 -6.55 14.93 2.86
CA LEU A 347 -5.15 14.70 2.54
C LEU A 347 -4.24 15.66 3.32
N ALA A 348 -3.14 15.16 3.88
CA ALA A 348 -2.06 15.98 4.43
C ALA A 348 -1.03 16.32 3.35
N ASP A 349 -0.68 17.60 3.24
CA ASP A 349 0.37 18.13 2.37
C ASP A 349 1.78 17.83 2.95
N GLU A 350 2.69 17.26 2.16
CA GLU A 350 4.13 17.27 2.44
C GLU A 350 4.94 17.75 1.21
N GLU A 351 5.94 18.60 1.44
CA GLU A 351 6.85 19.19 0.44
C GLU A 351 7.93 18.21 -0.04
N PHE A 352 8.29 18.28 -1.33
CA PHE A 352 9.24 17.39 -2.00
C PHE A 352 10.56 18.08 -2.38
N ASP A 353 11.68 17.39 -2.13
CA ASP A 353 13.03 17.68 -2.60
C ASP A 353 13.36 16.88 -3.88
N VAL A 354 14.04 17.50 -4.84
CA VAL A 354 14.24 16.99 -6.21
C VAL A 354 15.68 16.58 -6.43
N GLY A 355 15.93 15.27 -6.52
CA GLY A 355 17.21 14.71 -6.98
C GLY A 355 17.34 14.77 -8.51
N ILE A 356 18.51 15.19 -8.98
CA ILE A 356 18.90 15.31 -10.40
C ILE A 356 19.39 13.95 -10.91
N ASP A 357 19.00 13.59 -12.14
CA ASP A 357 19.77 12.74 -13.06
C ASP A 357 19.24 12.94 -14.50
N GLU A 358 20.14 12.71 -15.46
CA GLU A 358 20.21 13.24 -16.84
C GLU A 358 19.26 12.59 -17.88
N ASP A 359 19.26 13.24 -19.04
CA ASP A 359 18.28 13.29 -20.13
C ASP A 359 17.91 11.97 -20.83
N ASN A 360 16.67 11.94 -21.34
CA ASN A 360 16.31 11.18 -22.55
C ASN A 360 15.22 11.93 -23.35
N LEU A 361 15.60 12.39 -24.54
CA LEU A 361 14.90 13.40 -25.35
C LEU A 361 13.85 12.83 -26.34
N ALA A 362 13.44 11.56 -26.21
CA ALA A 362 12.63 10.88 -27.24
C ALA A 362 11.13 10.71 -26.90
N ASP A 363 10.71 10.88 -25.64
CA ASP A 363 9.38 10.44 -25.17
C ASP A 363 8.53 11.55 -24.52
N GLU A 364 8.77 12.82 -24.86
CA GLU A 364 8.04 13.95 -24.28
C GLU A 364 6.61 14.14 -24.83
N GLN A 365 6.26 13.48 -25.94
CA GLN A 365 4.98 13.72 -26.64
C GLN A 365 3.76 13.48 -25.73
N GLN A 366 3.78 12.42 -24.93
CA GLN A 366 2.68 12.09 -24.03
C GLN A 366 2.55 13.12 -22.90
N ARG A 367 3.67 13.48 -22.26
CA ARG A 367 3.69 14.53 -21.23
C ARG A 367 3.23 15.87 -21.78
N ASN A 368 3.65 16.23 -23.00
CA ASN A 368 3.30 17.50 -23.64
C ASN A 368 1.81 17.54 -24.00
N PHE A 369 1.23 16.41 -24.45
CA PHE A 369 -0.21 16.29 -24.66
C PHE A 369 -1.00 16.53 -23.36
N VAL A 370 -0.62 15.82 -22.29
CA VAL A 370 -1.30 15.96 -20.99
C VAL A 370 -1.10 17.37 -20.42
N PHE A 371 0.08 17.97 -20.60
CA PHE A 371 0.37 19.35 -20.20
C PHE A 371 -0.57 20.35 -20.88
N ASN A 372 -0.68 20.31 -22.21
CA ASN A 372 -1.56 21.19 -22.96
C ASN A 372 -3.05 20.96 -22.60
N PHE A 373 -3.43 19.70 -22.40
CA PHE A 373 -4.77 19.34 -21.93
C PHE A 373 -5.06 20.01 -20.58
N VAL A 374 -4.23 19.77 -19.56
CA VAL A 374 -4.42 20.33 -18.21
C VAL A 374 -4.46 21.86 -18.23
N LEU A 375 -3.59 22.51 -19.00
CA LEU A 375 -3.60 23.98 -19.14
C LEU A 375 -4.88 24.52 -19.77
N SER A 376 -5.58 23.75 -20.61
CA SER A 376 -6.85 24.18 -21.21
C SER A 376 -8.01 24.25 -20.21
N PHE A 377 -7.90 23.57 -19.06
CA PHE A 377 -8.91 23.57 -17.98
C PHE A 377 -8.53 24.48 -16.81
N LEU A 378 -7.27 24.87 -16.69
CA LEU A 378 -6.83 25.74 -15.61
C LEU A 378 -7.25 27.18 -15.91
N PRO A 379 -7.92 27.88 -14.98
CA PRO A 379 -8.40 29.23 -15.22
C PRO A 379 -7.23 30.12 -15.65
N THR A 380 -7.42 30.79 -16.79
CA THR A 380 -6.43 31.74 -17.28
C THR A 380 -6.42 32.94 -16.32
N ALA A 381 -5.34 33.72 -16.25
CA ALA A 381 -5.29 34.91 -15.38
C ALA A 381 -6.45 35.91 -15.63
N ILE A 382 -7.11 35.82 -16.79
CA ILE A 382 -8.29 36.57 -17.19
C ILE A 382 -9.56 36.13 -16.41
N ASP A 383 -9.74 34.82 -16.15
CA ASP A 383 -10.90 34.29 -15.42
C ASP A 383 -10.86 34.70 -13.94
N LEU A 384 -9.66 34.78 -13.36
CA LEU A 384 -9.45 35.31 -12.01
C LEU A 384 -9.79 36.81 -11.93
N GLN A 385 -9.42 37.62 -12.94
CA GLN A 385 -9.79 39.05 -12.96
C GLN A 385 -11.30 39.29 -13.04
N LEU A 386 -12.05 38.44 -13.76
CA LEU A 386 -13.51 38.52 -13.80
C LEU A 386 -14.17 38.08 -12.48
N SER A 387 -13.53 37.21 -11.70
CA SER A 387 -14.02 36.80 -10.37
C SER A 387 -13.86 37.87 -9.27
N PHE A 388 -13.04 38.91 -9.50
CA PHE A 388 -12.87 40.06 -8.62
C PHE A 388 -13.85 41.21 -8.91
N LEU A 389 -14.74 41.07 -9.90
CA LEU A 389 -15.85 42.00 -10.05
C LEU A 389 -16.86 41.75 -8.92
N PRO A 390 -17.32 42.80 -8.21
CA PRO A 390 -18.28 42.63 -7.13
C PRO A 390 -19.56 41.98 -7.69
N LYS A 391 -19.95 40.83 -7.13
CA LYS A 391 -21.22 40.20 -7.46
C LYS A 391 -22.37 41.14 -7.05
N PRO A 392 -23.43 41.29 -7.84
CA PRO A 392 -24.57 42.11 -7.47
C PRO A 392 -25.20 41.56 -6.18
N THR A 393 -25.29 42.42 -5.18
CA THR A 393 -25.86 42.12 -3.87
C THR A 393 -27.35 41.84 -4.01
N VAL A 394 -27.77 40.58 -3.92
CA VAL A 394 -29.19 40.23 -3.83
C VAL A 394 -29.65 40.52 -2.39
N VAL A 395 -30.35 41.64 -2.22
CA VAL A 395 -31.03 41.98 -0.95
C VAL A 395 -32.21 41.03 -0.78
N GLN A 396 -32.18 40.17 0.25
CA GLN A 396 -33.35 39.40 0.66
C GLN A 396 -34.29 40.26 1.51
N PRO A 397 -35.62 40.25 1.27
CA PRO A 397 -36.55 40.97 2.13
C PRO A 397 -36.90 40.16 3.39
N SER A 398 -36.90 40.83 4.53
CA SER A 398 -37.40 40.30 5.81
C SER A 398 -38.94 40.41 5.90
N PRO A 399 -39.61 39.59 6.73
CA PRO A 399 -41.06 39.48 6.70
C PRO A 399 -41.74 40.46 7.67
N SER A 400 -42.74 41.22 7.22
CA SER A 400 -44.05 41.35 7.89
C SER A 400 -44.95 42.45 7.32
N ARG A 401 -46.26 42.18 7.46
CA ARG A 401 -47.46 43.05 7.48
C ARG A 401 -48.17 43.37 6.15
N THR A 402 -49.26 42.61 5.97
CA THR A 402 -50.59 42.97 5.42
C THR A 402 -50.87 44.45 5.16
N GLN A 403 -51.26 44.79 3.93
CA GLN A 403 -52.47 45.57 3.61
C GLN A 403 -52.76 45.59 2.09
N THR A 404 -53.97 45.13 1.75
CA THR A 404 -54.92 45.58 0.70
C THR A 404 -54.42 46.10 -0.67
N PHE A 405 -54.88 45.44 -1.75
CA PHE A 405 -54.88 45.92 -3.14
C PHE A 405 -55.92 47.04 -3.37
N PRO A 406 -55.66 47.94 -4.34
CA PRO A 406 -56.49 47.94 -5.54
C PRO A 406 -55.75 48.21 -6.88
N GLU A 407 -56.31 47.60 -7.93
CA GLU A 407 -56.46 47.96 -9.36
C GLU A 407 -55.37 48.66 -10.21
N GLU A 408 -55.11 48.01 -11.38
CA GLU A 408 -54.72 48.50 -12.72
C GLU A 408 -53.68 49.63 -12.89
N ALA A 409 -52.49 49.28 -13.40
CA ALA A 409 -51.69 50.15 -14.29
C ALA A 409 -50.58 49.38 -15.04
N ASP A 410 -50.32 49.83 -16.26
CA ASP A 410 -49.47 49.30 -17.34
C ASP A 410 -48.07 48.75 -16.99
N PHE A 411 -47.70 47.65 -17.67
CA PHE A 411 -46.34 47.09 -17.69
C PHE A 411 -45.41 47.95 -18.58
N LEU A 412 -44.57 48.78 -17.97
CA LEU A 412 -43.38 49.35 -18.61
C LEU A 412 -42.13 48.65 -18.06
N LEU A 413 -41.29 48.10 -18.96
CA LEU A 413 -39.99 47.52 -18.61
C LEU A 413 -39.01 48.62 -18.15
N PRO A 414 -38.15 48.38 -17.14
CA PRO A 414 -37.16 49.36 -16.69
C PRO A 414 -36.05 49.62 -17.73
N GLU A 415 -35.59 50.87 -17.85
CA GLU A 415 -34.62 51.39 -18.82
C GLU A 415 -33.20 50.76 -18.79
N GLU A 416 -32.92 49.78 -17.93
CA GLU A 416 -31.59 49.18 -17.79
C GLU A 416 -31.22 48.19 -18.90
N PHE A 417 -32.17 47.81 -19.77
CA PHE A 417 -31.95 46.87 -20.88
C PHE A 417 -32.22 47.46 -22.26
N SER A 418 -31.96 48.77 -22.45
CA SER A 418 -32.03 49.34 -23.80
C SER A 418 -30.87 48.80 -24.67
N PRO A 419 -31.09 48.52 -25.98
CA PRO A 419 -30.01 48.13 -26.91
C PRO A 419 -28.84 49.12 -26.91
N ARG A 420 -29.11 50.39 -26.60
CA ARG A 420 -28.12 51.46 -26.52
C ARG A 420 -27.18 51.29 -25.33
N SER A 421 -27.69 50.80 -24.20
CA SER A 421 -26.93 50.52 -22.98
C SER A 421 -25.94 49.37 -23.19
N ILE A 422 -26.40 48.32 -23.89
CA ILE A 422 -25.61 47.14 -24.25
C ILE A 422 -24.52 47.50 -25.26
N PHE A 423 -24.84 48.33 -26.26
CA PHE A 423 -23.87 48.80 -27.25
C PHE A 423 -22.75 49.65 -26.62
N LEU A 424 -23.09 50.57 -25.71
CA LEU A 424 -22.11 51.42 -25.02
C LEU A 424 -21.18 50.60 -24.10
N ALA A 425 -21.71 49.56 -23.45
CA ALA A 425 -20.93 48.64 -22.63
C ALA A 425 -19.97 47.78 -23.48
N ALA A 426 -20.42 47.33 -24.65
CA ALA A 426 -19.62 46.54 -25.57
C ALA A 426 -18.50 47.34 -26.24
N GLU A 427 -18.74 48.62 -26.54
CA GLU A 427 -17.74 49.54 -27.08
C GLU A 427 -16.62 49.84 -26.06
N ARG A 428 -16.98 50.05 -24.78
CA ARG A 428 -16.01 50.17 -23.68
C ARG A 428 -15.18 48.91 -23.46
N ALA A 429 -15.72 47.74 -23.79
CA ALA A 429 -15.04 46.44 -23.69
C ALA A 429 -14.24 46.04 -24.95
N ARG A 430 -14.22 46.87 -26.01
CA ARG A 430 -13.54 46.60 -27.29
C ARG A 430 -13.87 45.22 -27.90
N LEU A 431 -15.13 44.80 -27.79
CA LEU A 431 -15.57 43.54 -28.37
C LEU A 431 -15.72 43.64 -29.90
N SER A 432 -15.39 42.57 -30.61
CA SER A 432 -15.61 42.49 -32.06
C SER A 432 -17.10 42.54 -32.38
N VAL A 433 -17.50 43.22 -33.47
CA VAL A 433 -18.90 43.39 -33.90
C VAL A 433 -19.70 42.07 -33.90
N SER A 434 -19.07 40.97 -34.31
CA SER A 434 -19.67 39.62 -34.34
C SER A 434 -20.10 39.09 -32.97
N ARG A 435 -19.45 39.54 -31.88
CA ARG A 435 -19.81 39.16 -30.50
C ARG A 435 -20.91 40.05 -29.92
N ILE A 436 -21.06 41.27 -30.44
CA ILE A 436 -22.11 42.21 -30.04
C ILE A 436 -23.46 41.73 -30.57
N GLU A 437 -23.51 41.22 -31.80
CA GLU A 437 -24.74 40.65 -32.38
C GLU A 437 -25.25 39.40 -31.64
N ILE A 438 -24.35 38.62 -31.03
CA ILE A 438 -24.73 37.43 -30.24
C ILE A 438 -25.33 37.83 -28.88
N LEU A 439 -24.90 38.97 -28.31
CA LEU A 439 -25.39 39.46 -27.02
C LEU A 439 -26.71 40.25 -27.14
N LEU A 440 -27.07 40.71 -28.34
CA LEU A 440 -28.32 41.43 -28.62
C LEU A 440 -29.48 40.51 -29.04
N ARG A 441 -29.22 39.23 -29.35
CA ARG A 441 -30.23 38.19 -29.58
C ARG A 441 -30.47 37.39 -28.32
#